data_AF-A0A258T2F3-F1
#
_entry.id   AF-A0A258T2F3-F1
#
_cell.length_a   1.000
_cell.length_b   1.000
_cell.length_c   1.000
_cell.angle_alpha   90.00
_cell.angle_beta   90.00
_cell.angle_gamma   90.00
#
_symmetry.space_group_name_H-M   'P 1'
#
loop_
_entity.id
_entity.type
_entity.pdbx_description
1 polymer ?
#
loop_
_entity_poly.entity_id
_entity_poly.type
_entity_poly.pdbx_seq_one_letter_code
_entity_poly.pdbx_strand_id
1 'polypeptide(L)' 'GAPGEVLDDGLTIACGEGAVRLVQLQKAGKQPMSADTFLRGNALSAGTRLG' A
#
# COMPACT_ATOMS: atom_id res chain seq x y z
N GLY A 1 2.82 -12.17 5.29
CA GLY A 1 3.48 -11.09 6.05
C GLY A 1 2.81 -10.90 7.38
N ALA A 2 3.48 -10.22 8.30
CA ALA A 2 2.89 -9.75 9.55
C ALA A 2 1.87 -8.63 9.28
N PRO A 3 0.89 -8.39 10.17
CA PRO A 3 -0.05 -7.28 10.00
C PRO A 3 0.67 -5.94 9.77
N GLY A 4 0.26 -5.22 8.72
CA GLY A 4 0.87 -3.98 8.25
C GLY A 4 1.99 -4.15 7.22
N GLU A 5 2.40 -5.38 6.90
CA GLU A 5 3.46 -5.64 5.91
C GLU A 5 2.94 -5.54 4.47
N VAL A 6 3.66 -4.82 3.61
CA VAL A 6 3.46 -4.79 2.16
C VAL A 6 3.89 -6.14 1.58
N LEU A 7 2.98 -6.85 0.93
CA LEU A 7 3.19 -8.20 0.40
C LEU A 7 3.73 -8.23 -1.03
N ASP A 8 3.46 -7.19 -1.81
CA ASP A 8 3.82 -7.09 -3.22
C ASP A 8 4.04 -5.62 -3.65
N ASP A 9 4.55 -5.42 -4.86
CA ASP A 9 4.74 -4.08 -5.45
C ASP A 9 3.43 -3.45 -5.93
N GLY A 10 2.27 -4.06 -5.65
CA GLY A 10 0.94 -3.60 -6.02
C GLY A 10 0.13 -3.08 -4.84
N LEU A 11 0.80 -2.72 -3.74
CA LEU A 11 0.19 -2.13 -2.54
C LEU A 11 -0.81 -3.07 -1.85
N THR A 12 -0.54 -4.38 -1.86
CA THR A 12 -1.24 -5.37 -1.04
C THR A 12 -0.66 -5.41 0.36
N ILE A 13 -1.50 -5.22 1.38
CA ILE A 13 -1.10 -5.16 2.79
C ILE A 13 -1.64 -6.36 3.55
N ALA A 14 -0.78 -7.05 4.29
CA ALA A 14 -1.16 -8.10 5.20
C ALA A 14 -2.00 -7.56 6.37
N CYS A 15 -3.09 -8.25 6.69
CA CYS A 15 -3.94 -7.94 7.83
C CYS A 15 -3.75 -8.99 8.94
N GLY A 16 -4.47 -8.85 10.06
CA GLY A 16 -4.53 -9.89 11.10
C GLY A 16 -4.98 -11.25 10.55
N GLU A 17 -5.88 -11.22 9.57
CA GLU A 17 -6.27 -12.36 8.75
C GLU A 17 -6.43 -11.90 7.29
N GLY A 18 -5.87 -12.68 6.35
CA GLY A 18 -5.88 -12.32 4.93
C GLY A 18 -5.07 -11.06 4.60
N ALA A 19 -5.48 -10.36 3.55
CA ALA A 19 -4.81 -9.17 3.05
C ALA A 19 -5.81 -8.25 2.33
N VAL A 20 -5.47 -6.97 2.25
CA VAL A 20 -6.22 -5.97 1.48
C VAL A 20 -5.34 -5.38 0.40
N ARG A 21 -5.88 -5.22 -0.81
CA ARG A 21 -5.21 -4.49 -1.89
C ARG A 21 -5.78 -3.10 -1.98
N LEU A 22 -4.93 -2.10 -1.76
CA LEU A 22 -5.31 -0.71 -1.95
C LEU A 22 -5.35 -0.42 -3.46
N VAL A 23 -6.51 -0.04 -3.98
CA VAL A 23 -6.69 0.33 -5.39
C VAL A 23 -6.75 1.85 -5.60
N GLN A 24 -7.19 2.58 -4.58
CA GLN A 24 -7.24 4.03 -4.53
C GLN A 24 -6.87 4.51 -3.13
N LEU A 25 -6.11 5.60 -3.05
CA LEU A 25 -5.72 6.23 -1.79
C LEU A 25 -5.53 7.74 -1.96
N GLN A 26 -5.42 8.44 -0.84
CA GLN A 26 -5.18 9.87 -0.82
C GLN A 26 -3.94 10.17 0.03
N LYS A 27 -2.90 10.71 -0.61
CA LYS A 27 -1.75 11.27 0.12
C LYS A 27 -2.19 12.55 0.83
N ALA A 28 -1.71 12.79 2.04
CA ALA A 28 -2.04 13.98 2.81
C ALA A 28 -1.85 15.27 1.98
N GLY A 29 -2.88 16.12 1.97
CA GLY A 29 -2.89 17.38 1.20
C GLY A 29 -3.00 17.22 -0.33
N LYS A 30 -3.25 16.02 -0.86
CA LYS A 30 -3.45 15.76 -2.29
C LYS A 30 -4.87 15.25 -2.57
N GLN A 31 -5.26 15.25 -3.83
CA GLN A 31 -6.49 14.60 -4.30
C GLN A 31 -6.36 13.07 -4.23
N PRO A 32 -7.47 12.32 -4.11
CA PRO A 32 -7.46 10.86 -4.27
C PRO A 32 -6.85 10.43 -5.60
N MET A 33 -6.11 9.33 -5.60
CA MET A 33 -5.41 8.80 -6.78
C MET A 33 -5.36 7.27 -6.75
N SER A 34 -5.12 6.65 -7.92
CA SER A 34 -4.92 5.20 -8.01
C SER A 34 -3.63 4.78 -7.30
N ALA A 35 -3.59 3.52 -6.84
CA ALA A 35 -2.39 2.93 -6.25
C ALA A 35 -1.18 2.97 -7.20
N ASP A 36 -1.39 2.66 -8.48
CA ASP A 36 -0.37 2.77 -9.52
C ASP A 36 0.21 4.19 -9.63
N THR A 37 -0.65 5.22 -9.59
CA THR A 37 -0.20 6.63 -9.61
C THR A 37 0.60 6.98 -8.37
N PHE A 38 0.16 6.51 -7.20
CA PHE A 38 0.87 6.73 -5.96
C PHE A 38 2.26 6.08 -5.97
N LEU A 39 2.36 4.83 -6.43
CA LEU A 39 3.58 4.02 -6.46
C LEU A 39 4.64 4.59 -7.41
N ARG A 40 4.24 5.25 -8.52
CA ARG A 40 5.18 5.95 -9.42
C ARG A 40 6.04 7.01 -8.71
N GLY A 41 5.52 7.64 -7.66
CA GLY A 41 6.22 8.68 -6.90
C GLY A 41 6.59 8.30 -5.47
N ASN A 42 6.12 7.15 -4.99
CA ASN A 42 6.29 6.68 -3.61
C ASN A 42 6.49 5.17 -3.65
N ALA A 43 7.70 4.73 -4.00
CA ALA A 43 8.03 3.32 -4.04
C ALA A 43 7.84 2.69 -2.64
N LEU A 44 7.05 1.62 -2.60
CA LEU A 44 6.88 0.77 -1.43
C LEU A 44 7.24 -0.64 -1.85
N SER A 45 8.38 -1.13 -1.40
CA SER A 45 8.82 -2.49 -1.69
C SER A 45 8.11 -3.49 -0.78
N ALA A 46 7.95 -4.72 -1.26
CA ALA A 46 7.57 -5.84 -0.43
C ALA A 46 8.45 -5.93 0.83
N GLY A 47 7.83 -6.27 1.97
CA GLY A 47 8.46 -6.27 3.30
C GLY A 47 8.42 -4.93 4.03
N THR A 48 8.00 -3.83 3.39
CA THR A 48 7.79 -2.56 4.10
C THR A 48 6.68 -2.69 5.13
N ARG A 49 6.86 -2.16 6.34
CA ARG A 49 5.86 -2.22 7.41
C ARG A 49 5.19 -0.87 7.65
N LEU A 50 3.86 -0.85 7.56
CA LEU A 50 3.00 0.31 7.79
C LEU A 50 2.47 0.25 9.24
N GLY A 51 2.75 1.29 10.03
CA GLY A 51 2.33 1.38 11.44
C GLY A 51 3.17 2.37 12.23
#